data_AF-A0A1F7QE49-F1
#
_entry.id   AF-A0A1F7QE49-F1
#
_cell.length_a   1.000
_cell.length_b   1.000
_cell.length_c   1.000
_cell.angle_alpha   90.00
_cell.angle_beta   90.00
_cell.angle_gamma   90.00
#
_symmetry.space_group_name_H-M   'P 1'
#
loop_
_entity.id
_entity.type
_entity.pdbx_description
1 polymer ?
#
loop_
_entity_poly.entity_id
_entity_poly.type
_entity_poly.pdbx_seq_one_letter_code
_entity_poly.pdbx_strand_id
1 'polypeptide(L)'
;MGRARRAEVRVRQSTEHVLRKEDPTMLKNDVYDLMETASVLSKGLHRYATFQKDARGCPQCQQLWGYMKQTDEDQLERILGHLKQHFDKEVEVKLASA
;
A
#
# COMPACT_ATOMS: atom_id res chain seq x y z
N MET A 1 -5.22 -29.57 53.24
CA MET A 1 -4.30 -28.41 53.26
C MET A 1 -3.22 -28.60 52.20
N GLY A 2 -2.94 -27.59 51.37
CA GLY A 2 -1.81 -27.50 50.41
C GLY A 2 -2.09 -28.04 49.00
N ARG A 3 -2.46 -27.22 47.99
CA ARG A 3 -1.61 -26.47 47.01
C ARG A 3 -0.54 -27.35 46.34
N ALA A 4 -0.21 -27.30 45.06
CA ALA A 4 -0.68 -26.70 43.81
C ALA A 4 0.36 -27.07 42.73
N ARG A 5 -0.01 -26.99 41.43
CA ARG A 5 0.86 -26.94 40.22
C ARG A 5 1.41 -28.31 39.77
N ARG A 6 1.29 -28.69 38.51
CA ARG A 6 1.83 -27.96 37.35
C ARG A 6 1.11 -28.41 36.07
N ALA A 7 0.44 -27.47 35.39
CA ALA A 7 -0.07 -27.66 34.04
C ALA A 7 1.12 -27.55 33.07
N GLU A 8 1.42 -28.61 32.33
CA GLU A 8 2.35 -28.56 31.21
C GLU A 8 1.62 -28.01 29.99
N VAL A 9 1.61 -26.69 29.87
CA VAL A 9 1.21 -26.01 28.63
C VAL A 9 2.36 -26.15 27.65
N ARG A 10 2.30 -27.19 26.82
CA ARG A 10 3.19 -27.36 25.66
C ARG A 10 2.75 -26.37 24.59
N VAL A 11 3.28 -25.15 24.64
CA VAL A 11 3.15 -24.15 23.59
C VAL A 11 3.86 -24.69 22.35
N ARG A 12 3.12 -25.36 21.47
CA ARG A 12 3.53 -25.61 20.09
C ARG A 12 3.21 -24.36 19.29
N GLN A 13 4.18 -23.47 19.17
CA GLN A 13 4.20 -22.47 18.10
C GLN A 13 4.45 -23.22 16.80
N SER A 14 3.42 -23.37 15.96
CA SER A 14 3.58 -23.75 14.55
C SER A 14 3.17 -22.55 13.72
N THR A 15 4.19 -21.99 13.07
CA THR A 15 4.17 -20.89 12.12
C THR A 15 3.18 -21.16 10.99
N GLU A 16 2.03 -20.51 11.03
CA GLU A 16 1.17 -20.35 9.86
C GLU A 16 1.86 -19.39 8.88
N HIS A 17 2.62 -19.97 7.95
CA HIS A 17 2.88 -19.35 6.66
C HIS A 17 1.51 -19.13 5.99
N VAL A 18 1.00 -17.91 6.09
CA VAL A 18 -0.13 -17.46 5.29
C VAL A 18 0.35 -17.42 3.84
N LEU A 19 0.21 -18.54 3.12
CA LEU A 19 0.20 -18.54 1.67
C LEU A 19 -0.95 -17.62 1.26
N ARG A 20 -0.59 -16.39 0.87
CA ARG A 20 -1.46 -15.47 0.16
C ARG A 20 -1.86 -16.21 -1.13
N LYS A 21 -3.04 -16.81 -1.16
CA LYS A 21 -3.61 -17.36 -2.38
C LYS A 21 -3.75 -16.19 -3.36
N GLU A 22 -2.97 -16.20 -4.44
CA GLU A 22 -3.22 -15.27 -5.54
C GLU A 22 -4.64 -15.55 -6.05
N ASP A 23 -5.50 -14.54 -5.99
CA ASP A 23 -6.88 -14.65 -6.43
C ASP A 23 -6.88 -14.78 -7.96
N PRO A 24 -7.31 -15.92 -8.53
CA PRO A 24 -7.23 -16.17 -9.98
C PRO A 24 -8.18 -15.27 -10.79
N THR A 25 -8.95 -14.39 -10.14
CA THR A 25 -9.88 -13.45 -10.80
C THR A 25 -9.28 -12.07 -11.10
N MET A 26 -8.09 -11.74 -10.56
CA MET A 26 -7.42 -10.49 -10.89
C MET A 26 -6.92 -10.55 -12.35
N LEU A 27 -7.52 -9.73 -13.22
CA LEU A 27 -7.03 -9.53 -14.58
C LEU A 27 -5.57 -9.07 -14.52
N LYS A 28 -4.64 -9.87 -15.08
CA LYS A 28 -3.22 -9.50 -15.19
C LYS A 28 -3.08 -8.37 -16.21
N ASN A 29 -3.11 -7.13 -15.72
CA ASN A 29 -2.88 -5.95 -16.54
C ASN A 29 -2.05 -4.95 -15.73
N ASP A 30 -0.75 -4.96 -15.98
CA ASP A 30 0.23 -4.15 -15.23
C ASP A 30 -0.10 -2.65 -15.26
N VAL A 31 -0.67 -2.15 -16.37
CA VAL A 31 -1.08 -0.73 -16.50
C VAL A 31 -2.31 -0.46 -15.63
N TYR A 32 -3.27 -1.37 -15.61
CA TYR A 32 -4.45 -1.27 -14.75
C TYR A 32 -4.05 -1.32 -13.27
N ASP A 33 -3.16 -2.23 -12.88
CA ASP A 33 -2.67 -2.34 -11.51
C ASP A 33 -1.96 -1.06 -11.04
N LEU A 34 -1.19 -0.44 -11.94
CA LEU A 34 -0.58 0.88 -11.70
C LEU A 34 -1.62 1.98 -11.55
N MET A 35 -2.68 2.00 -12.38
CA MET A 35 -3.78 2.97 -12.26
C MET A 35 -4.58 2.77 -10.96
N GLU A 36 -4.86 1.53 -10.58
CA GLU A 36 -5.52 1.21 -9.31
C GLU A 36 -4.67 1.68 -8.12
N THR A 37 -3.38 1.40 -8.15
CA THR A 37 -2.43 1.86 -7.12
C THR A 37 -2.39 3.39 -7.04
N ALA A 38 -2.31 4.09 -8.18
CA ALA A 38 -2.38 5.56 -8.22
C ALA A 38 -3.68 6.09 -7.61
N SER A 39 -4.81 5.44 -7.88
CA SER A 39 -6.12 5.80 -7.32
C SER A 39 -6.15 5.64 -5.79
N VAL A 40 -5.59 4.54 -5.27
CA VAL A 40 -5.49 4.29 -3.83
C VAL A 40 -4.62 5.35 -3.15
N LEU A 41 -3.43 5.63 -3.69
CA LEU A 41 -2.53 6.67 -3.17
C LEU A 41 -3.18 8.05 -3.18
N SER A 42 -3.78 8.45 -4.31
CA SER A 42 -4.45 9.75 -4.45
C SER A 42 -5.56 9.93 -3.41
N LYS A 43 -6.39 8.90 -3.17
CA LYS A 43 -7.42 8.92 -2.13
C LYS A 43 -6.81 8.95 -0.73
N GLY A 44 -5.71 8.23 -0.49
CA GLY A 44 -4.98 8.26 0.78
C GLY A 44 -4.44 9.65 1.10
N LEU A 45 -3.88 10.33 0.09
CA LEU A 45 -3.23 11.62 0.24
C LEU A 45 -4.11 12.70 0.85
N HIS A 46 -5.40 12.74 0.49
CA HIS A 46 -6.35 13.72 1.04
C HIS A 46 -6.55 13.59 2.56
N ARG A 47 -6.28 12.42 3.14
CA ARG A 47 -6.53 12.13 4.56
C ARG A 47 -5.38 12.57 5.47
N TYR A 48 -4.17 12.72 4.94
CA TYR A 48 -3.00 13.06 5.77
C TYR A 48 -3.16 14.39 6.50
N ALA A 49 -3.84 15.37 5.91
CA ALA A 49 -4.13 16.64 6.58
C ALA A 49 -4.92 16.42 7.88
N THR A 50 -5.92 15.54 7.85
CA THR A 50 -6.68 15.15 9.04
C THR A 50 -5.82 14.38 10.02
N PHE A 51 -5.03 13.41 9.56
CA PHE A 51 -4.16 12.61 10.45
C PHE A 51 -3.11 13.46 11.18
N GLN A 52 -2.50 14.43 10.50
CA GLN A 52 -1.55 15.36 11.10
C GLN A 52 -2.22 16.27 12.14
N LYS A 53 -3.46 16.73 11.86
CA LYS A 53 -4.26 17.52 12.79
C LYS A 53 -4.63 16.72 14.04
N ASP A 54 -5.04 15.46 13.87
CA ASP A 54 -5.42 14.58 14.97
C ASP A 54 -4.21 14.19 15.82
N ALA A 55 -3.03 14.05 15.20
CA ALA A 55 -1.77 13.76 15.86
C ALA A 55 -1.13 14.95 16.60
N ARG A 56 -1.77 16.13 16.67
CA ARG A 56 -1.20 17.36 17.27
C ARG A 56 -0.65 17.22 18.70
N GLY A 57 -1.16 16.24 19.46
CA GLY A 57 -0.69 15.97 20.82
C GLY A 57 0.60 15.15 20.90
N CYS A 58 1.11 14.63 19.78
CA CYS A 58 2.30 13.77 19.73
C CYS A 58 3.21 14.17 18.56
N PRO A 59 4.31 14.90 18.81
CA PRO A 59 5.24 15.34 17.76
C PRO A 59 5.81 14.21 16.90
N GLN A 60 6.09 13.05 17.51
CA GLN A 60 6.58 11.88 16.79
C GLN A 60 5.55 11.32 15.80
N CYS A 61 4.27 11.29 16.19
CA CYS A 61 3.19 10.88 15.27
C CYS A 61 3.03 11.88 14.13
N GLN A 62 3.15 13.19 14.37
CA GLN A 62 3.11 14.18 13.30
C GLN A 62 4.25 14.01 12.31
N GLN A 63 5.48 13.78 12.80
CA GLN A 63 6.64 13.51 11.96
C GLN A 63 6.44 12.25 11.12
N LEU A 64 5.93 11.16 11.71
CA LEU A 64 5.64 9.93 10.99
C LEU A 64 4.60 10.15 9.90
N TRP A 65 3.49 10.84 10.19
CA TRP A 65 2.48 11.15 9.19
C TRP A 65 3.03 12.05 8.08
N GLY A 66 3.92 12.99 8.40
CA GLY A 66 4.62 13.82 7.41
C GLY A 66 5.50 12.97 6.48
N TYR A 67 6.29 12.06 7.04
CA TYR A 67 7.13 11.14 6.27
C TYR A 67 6.30 10.23 5.35
N MET A 68 5.22 9.64 5.88
CA MET A 68 4.34 8.76 5.10
C MET A 68 3.65 9.54 3.97
N LYS A 69 3.17 10.77 4.24
CA LYS A 69 2.61 11.64 3.20
C LYS A 69 3.60 11.89 2.07
N GLN A 70 4.84 12.29 2.40
CA GLN A 70 5.87 12.54 1.39
C GLN A 70 6.17 11.28 0.56
N THR A 71 6.26 10.14 1.22
CA THR A 71 6.53 8.86 0.54
C THR A 71 5.42 8.51 -0.45
N ASP A 72 4.15 8.68 -0.06
CA ASP A 72 3.01 8.43 -0.94
C ASP A 72 2.95 9.43 -2.10
N GLU A 73 3.32 10.71 -1.89
CA GLU A 73 3.42 11.72 -2.95
C GLU A 73 4.50 11.34 -3.98
N ASP A 74 5.69 10.97 -3.51
CA ASP A 74 6.81 10.57 -4.36
C ASP A 74 6.48 9.29 -5.16
N GLN A 75 5.77 8.34 -4.53
CA GLN A 75 5.30 7.13 -5.21
C GLN A 75 4.27 7.45 -6.29
N LEU A 76 3.30 8.31 -5.98
CA LEU A 76 2.27 8.72 -6.93
C LEU A 76 2.89 9.42 -8.14
N GLU A 77 3.85 10.33 -7.92
CA GLU A 77 4.55 11.03 -9.01
C GLU A 77 5.25 10.04 -9.95
N ARG A 78 5.95 9.05 -9.40
CA ARG A 78 6.63 8.01 -10.19
C ARG A 78 5.66 7.18 -11.03
N ILE A 79 4.53 6.78 -10.44
CA ILE A 79 3.50 6.01 -11.14
C ILE A 79 2.89 6.84 -12.27
N LEU A 80 2.51 8.09 -11.99
CA LEU A 80 1.93 8.98 -13.01
C LEU A 80 2.91 9.26 -14.15
N GLY A 81 4.18 9.48 -13.84
CA GLY A 81 5.24 9.64 -14.85
C GLY A 81 5.36 8.41 -15.75
N HIS A 82 5.29 7.20 -15.18
CA HIS A 82 5.36 5.97 -15.96
C HIS A 82 4.08 5.71 -16.79
N LEU A 83 2.90 5.94 -16.22
CA LEU A 83 1.62 5.83 -16.93
C LEU A 83 1.57 6.77 -18.14
N LYS A 84 2.06 7.99 -18.00
CA LYS A 84 2.17 8.94 -19.12
C LYS A 84 3.00 8.35 -20.27
N GLN A 85 4.14 7.71 -19.98
CA GLN A 85 4.97 7.09 -21.01
C GLN A 85 4.24 5.96 -21.77
N HIS A 86 3.37 5.19 -21.10
CA HIS A 86 2.55 4.18 -21.77
C HIS A 86 1.55 4.83 -22.72
N PHE A 87 0.86 5.87 -22.27
CA PHE A 87 -0.11 6.57 -23.12
C PHE A 87 0.53 7.28 -24.31
N ASP A 88 1.68 7.94 -24.12
CA ASP A 88 2.39 8.62 -25.20
C ASP A 88 2.85 7.62 -26.28
N LYS A 89 3.34 6.44 -25.90
CA LYS A 89 3.73 5.37 -26.84
C LYS A 89 2.53 4.77 -27.59
N GLU A 90 1.42 4.54 -26.90
CA GLU A 90 0.19 4.04 -27.52
C GLU A 90 -0.37 5.01 -28.58
N VAL A 91 -0.21 6.32 -28.37
CA VAL A 91 -0.60 7.35 -29.33
C VAL A 91 0.30 7.33 -30.57
N GLU A 92 1.62 7.21 -30.39
CA GLU A 92 2.58 7.12 -31.51
C GLU A 92 2.34 5.88 -32.38
N VAL A 93 2.07 4.72 -31.77
CA VAL A 93 1.76 3.49 -32.50
C VAL A 93 0.50 3.64 -33.36
N LYS A 94 -0.56 4.24 -32.81
CA LYS A 94 -1.83 4.47 -33.54
C LYS A 94 -1.69 5.47 -34.69
N LEU A 95 -0.83 6.47 -34.56
CA LEU A 95 -0.54 7.42 -35.64
C LEU A 95 0.35 6.83 -36.73
N ALA A 96 1.25 5.90 -36.39
CA ALA A 96 2.13 5.23 -37.36
C ALA A 96 1.44 4.10 -38.15
N SER A 97 0.27 3.63 -37.69
CA SER A 97 -0.49 2.56 -38.31
C SER A 97 -1.80 3.02 -38.99
N ALA A 98 -2.02 4.33 -39.07
CA ALA A 98 -3.10 4.99 -39.80
C ALA A 98 -2.59 5.61 -41.11
#